data_AF-U5PRI5-F1
#
_entry.id   AF-U5PRI5-F1
#
_cell.length_a   1.000
_cell.length_b   1.000
_cell.length_c   1.000
_cell.angle_alpha   90.00
_cell.angle_beta   90.00
_cell.angle_gamma   90.00
#
_symmetry.space_group_name_H-M   'P 1'
#
loop_
_entity.id
_entity.type
_entity.pdbx_description
1 polymer ?
#
loop_
_entity_poly.entity_id
_entity_poly.type
_entity_poly.pdbx_seq_one_letter_code
_entity_poly.pdbx_strand_id
1 'polypeptide(L)'
;QYNSYTTEMVKGVIAAFQRASADASVVAAVFTAAGDKAFCTGGNTKEYAEYYAGRPQEYGSYMDLFNAMVDSILNCKKPTICRVNGMRVAGGQEIGM
;
A
#
# COMPACT_ATOMS: atom_id res chain seq x y z
N GLN A 1 -2.44 -11.29 5.99
CA GLN A 1 -1.56 -12.47 6.03
C GLN A 1 -0.19 -12.02 5.52
N TYR A 2 0.92 -12.18 6.25
CA TYR A 2 2.25 -11.71 5.80
C TYR A 2 2.26 -10.29 5.20
N ASN A 3 1.60 -9.34 5.88
CA ASN A 3 1.46 -7.95 5.44
C ASN A 3 0.78 -7.77 4.07
N SER A 4 -0.03 -8.73 3.60
CA SER A 4 -0.95 -8.54 2.48
C SER A 4 -1.88 -7.34 2.74
N TYR A 5 -1.99 -6.40 1.82
CA TYR A 5 -2.76 -5.18 2.04
C TYR A 5 -4.27 -5.47 2.04
N THR A 6 -4.93 -4.99 3.08
CA THR A 6 -6.40 -4.88 3.16
C THR A 6 -6.84 -3.51 2.68
N THR A 7 -8.14 -3.32 2.43
CA THR A 7 -8.69 -2.00 2.11
C THR A 7 -8.36 -0.94 3.17
N GLU A 8 -8.32 -1.32 4.44
CA GLU A 8 -7.92 -0.43 5.53
C GLU A 8 -6.45 0.00 5.39
N MET A 9 -5.55 -0.94 5.11
CA MET A 9 -4.13 -0.65 4.89
C MET A 9 -3.93 0.29 3.70
N VAL A 10 -4.65 0.05 2.58
CA VAL A 10 -4.61 0.91 1.39
C VAL A 10 -4.93 2.36 1.74
N LYS A 11 -6.03 2.59 2.48
CA LYS A 11 -6.43 3.93 2.94
C LYS A 11 -5.40 4.55 3.90
N GLY A 12 -4.83 3.74 4.80
CA GLY A 12 -3.81 4.17 5.74
C GLY A 12 -2.53 4.65 5.05
N VAL A 13 -2.07 3.92 4.03
CA VAL A 13 -0.89 4.29 3.23
C VAL A 13 -1.14 5.60 2.48
N ILE A 14 -2.29 5.75 1.83
CA ILE A 14 -2.68 7.01 1.16
C ILE A 14 -2.58 8.20 2.13
N ALA A 15 -3.24 8.08 3.29
CA ALA A 15 -3.26 9.15 4.28
C ALA A 15 -1.85 9.46 4.83
N ALA A 16 -1.03 8.44 5.05
CA ALA A 16 0.33 8.61 5.56
C ALA A 16 1.23 9.36 4.56
N PHE A 17 1.20 8.98 3.29
CA PHE A 17 2.00 9.63 2.25
C PHE A 17 1.53 11.04 1.94
N GLN A 18 0.21 11.27 1.90
CA GLN A 18 -0.33 12.63 1.77
C GLN A 18 0.11 13.53 2.92
N ARG A 19 0.09 13.03 4.17
CA ARG A 19 0.57 13.76 5.34
C ARG A 19 2.06 14.07 5.25
N ALA A 20 2.89 13.07 4.96
CA ALA A 20 4.34 13.26 4.81
C ALA A 20 4.67 14.25 3.69
N SER A 21 3.93 14.21 2.58
CA SER A 21 4.07 15.11 1.44
C SER A 21 3.73 16.56 1.79
N ALA A 22 2.71 16.79 2.63
CA ALA A 22 2.24 18.12 3.03
C ALA A 22 3.05 18.76 4.17
N ASP A 23 3.70 17.96 5.01
CA ASP A 23 4.44 18.44 6.17
C ASP A 23 5.81 19.02 5.78
N ALA A 24 6.03 20.32 6.03
CA ALA A 24 7.29 21.00 5.72
C ALA A 24 8.46 20.55 6.61
N SER A 25 8.19 20.01 7.80
CA SER A 25 9.22 19.49 8.71
C SER A 25 9.76 18.11 8.29
N VAL A 26 9.00 17.37 7.49
CA VAL A 26 9.42 16.06 6.96
C VAL A 26 10.39 16.26 5.80
N VAL A 27 11.56 15.61 5.89
CA VAL A 27 12.62 15.68 4.88
C VAL A 27 12.72 14.43 4.01
N ALA A 28 12.16 13.30 4.44
CA ALA A 28 12.09 12.05 3.70
C ALA A 28 11.00 11.14 4.27
N ALA A 29 10.48 10.21 3.46
CA ALA A 29 9.56 9.16 3.88
C ALA A 29 10.23 7.79 3.72
N VAL A 30 10.23 6.96 4.77
CA VAL A 30 10.72 5.57 4.70
C VAL A 30 9.54 4.63 4.83
N PHE A 31 9.30 3.83 3.80
CA PHE A 31 8.23 2.84 3.79
C PHE A 31 8.78 1.44 4.03
N THR A 32 8.30 0.79 5.07
CA THR A 32 8.74 -0.53 5.52
C THR A 32 7.59 -1.24 6.21
N ALA A 33 7.69 -2.56 6.37
CA ALA A 33 6.65 -3.33 7.01
C ALA A 33 6.95 -3.60 8.49
N ALA A 34 5.93 -3.94 9.27
CA ALA A 34 6.11 -4.47 10.61
C ALA A 34 6.66 -5.91 10.56
N GLY A 35 7.55 -6.23 11.49
CA GLY A 35 8.22 -7.54 11.56
C GLY A 35 9.36 -7.68 10.54
N ASP A 36 9.73 -8.93 10.23
CA ASP A 36 10.90 -9.30 9.42
C ASP A 36 10.64 -10.42 8.39
N LYS A 37 9.43 -11.01 8.39
CA LYS A 37 9.10 -12.12 7.49
C LYS A 37 8.69 -11.66 6.10
N ALA A 38 7.89 -10.61 6.02
CA ALA A 38 7.34 -10.10 4.78
C ALA A 38 7.27 -8.58 4.79
N PHE A 39 7.70 -7.95 3.71
CA PHE A 39 7.35 -6.57 3.44
C PHE A 39 5.85 -6.49 3.09
N CYS A 40 5.46 -7.16 2.00
CA CYS A 40 4.07 -7.29 1.58
C CYS A 40 3.96 -8.41 0.55
N THR A 41 3.00 -9.32 0.74
CA THR A 41 2.73 -10.42 -0.19
C THR A 41 1.65 -10.11 -1.23
N GLY A 42 1.29 -8.83 -1.40
CA GLY A 42 0.27 -8.39 -2.35
C GLY A 42 -1.13 -8.23 -1.73
N GLY A 43 -2.15 -8.30 -2.59
CA GLY A 43 -3.54 -8.14 -2.16
C GLY A 43 -4.01 -9.22 -1.20
N ASN A 44 -4.87 -8.84 -0.25
CA ASN A 44 -5.46 -9.80 0.67
C ASN A 44 -6.50 -10.69 -0.04
N THR A 45 -6.08 -11.87 -0.45
CA THR A 45 -6.93 -12.83 -1.19
C THR A 45 -8.12 -13.34 -0.39
N LYS A 46 -8.06 -13.33 0.95
CA LYS A 46 -9.21 -13.67 1.80
C LYS A 46 -10.29 -12.59 1.70
N GLU A 47 -9.91 -11.32 1.83
CA GLU A 47 -10.83 -10.19 1.63
C GLU A 47 -11.42 -10.19 0.22
N TYR A 48 -10.61 -10.52 -0.79
CA TYR A 48 -11.07 -10.68 -2.17
C TYR A 48 -12.15 -11.76 -2.30
N ALA A 49 -11.89 -12.94 -1.74
CA ALA A 49 -12.83 -14.05 -1.80
C ALA A 49 -14.12 -13.80 -1.00
N GLU A 50 -14.02 -13.17 0.18
CA GLU A 50 -15.15 -12.97 1.08
C GLU A 50 -16.04 -11.79 0.71
N TYR A 51 -15.47 -10.74 0.09
CA TYR A 51 -16.21 -9.50 -0.18
C TYR A 51 -16.32 -9.16 -1.66
N TYR A 52 -15.23 -9.28 -2.43
CA TYR A 52 -15.19 -8.75 -3.80
C TYR A 52 -15.58 -9.76 -4.89
N ALA A 53 -15.45 -11.06 -4.61
CA ALA A 53 -15.84 -12.11 -5.54
C ALA A 53 -17.34 -11.99 -5.90
N GLY A 54 -17.63 -11.93 -7.20
CA GLY A 54 -19.00 -11.73 -7.71
C GLY A 54 -19.55 -10.30 -7.57
N ARG A 55 -18.72 -9.34 -7.14
CA ARG A 55 -19.09 -7.94 -6.92
C ARG A 55 -18.20 -6.98 -7.75
N PRO A 56 -18.40 -6.92 -9.08
CA PRO A 56 -17.48 -6.25 -9.98
C PRO A 56 -17.42 -4.74 -9.79
N GLN A 57 -18.51 -4.09 -9.38
CA GLN A 57 -18.52 -2.64 -9.15
C GLN A 57 -17.69 -2.26 -7.93
N GLU A 58 -17.88 -3.01 -6.83
CA GLU A 58 -17.13 -2.85 -5.59
C GLU A 58 -15.66 -3.17 -5.78
N TYR A 59 -15.34 -4.21 -6.58
CA TYR A 59 -13.96 -4.50 -6.96
C TYR A 59 -13.35 -3.38 -7.81
N GLY A 60 -14.11 -2.80 -8.75
CA GLY A 60 -13.68 -1.64 -9.51
C GLY A 60 -13.33 -0.45 -8.60
N SER A 61 -14.21 -0.08 -7.67
CA SER A 61 -13.94 0.98 -6.70
C SER A 61 -12.76 0.67 -5.77
N TYR A 62 -12.53 -0.61 -5.45
CA TYR A 62 -11.34 -1.03 -4.73
C TYR A 62 -10.06 -0.84 -5.56
N MET A 63 -10.09 -1.13 -6.85
CA MET A 63 -8.95 -0.89 -7.73
C MET A 63 -8.62 0.60 -7.85
N ASP A 64 -9.62 1.49 -7.81
CA ASP A 64 -9.38 2.94 -7.74
C ASP A 64 -8.63 3.33 -6.46
N LEU A 65 -8.98 2.74 -5.31
CA LEU A 65 -8.25 2.94 -4.06
C LEU A 65 -6.82 2.38 -4.13
N PHE A 66 -6.64 1.21 -4.73
CA PHE A 66 -5.31 0.63 -4.92
C PHE A 66 -4.42 1.55 -5.79
N ASN A 67 -4.95 2.05 -6.91
CA ASN A 67 -4.23 2.99 -7.77
C ASN A 67 -3.89 4.28 -7.00
N ALA A 68 -4.85 4.82 -6.23
CA ALA A 68 -4.60 6.00 -5.39
C ALA A 68 -3.50 5.77 -4.34
N MET A 69 -3.37 4.55 -3.80
CA MET A 69 -2.26 4.20 -2.92
C MET A 69 -0.93 4.24 -3.66
N VAL A 70 -0.82 3.62 -4.84
CA VAL A 70 0.41 3.67 -5.66
C VAL A 70 0.75 5.12 -6.00
N ASP A 71 -0.22 5.91 -6.47
CA ASP A 71 -0.05 7.32 -6.79
C ASP A 71 0.39 8.14 -5.57
N SER A 72 -0.11 7.85 -4.38
CA SER A 72 0.29 8.58 -3.16
C SER A 72 1.77 8.36 -2.82
N ILE A 73 2.29 7.16 -3.08
CA ILE A 73 3.70 6.80 -2.86
C ILE A 73 4.56 7.50 -3.90
N LEU A 74 4.23 7.33 -5.20
CA LEU A 74 5.01 7.86 -6.32
C LEU A 74 5.02 9.39 -6.37
N ASN A 75 3.90 10.03 -6.03
CA ASN A 75 3.75 11.49 -6.05
C ASN A 75 4.10 12.15 -4.71
N CYS A 76 4.66 11.42 -3.75
CA CYS A 76 5.13 12.00 -2.52
C CYS A 76 6.18 13.09 -2.81
N LYS A 77 5.96 14.31 -2.30
CA LYS A 77 6.87 15.45 -2.53
C LYS A 77 8.21 15.33 -1.78
N LYS A 78 8.39 14.27 -1.01
CA LYS A 78 9.58 14.00 -0.20
C LYS A 78 10.33 12.82 -0.81
N PRO A 79 11.67 12.80 -0.74
CA PRO A 79 12.45 11.60 -1.03
C PRO A 79 11.84 10.38 -0.32
N THR A 80 11.42 9.40 -1.11
CA THR A 80 10.72 8.21 -0.61
C THR A 80 11.62 7.00 -0.77
N ILE A 81 11.83 6.27 0.33
CA ILE A 81 12.71 5.11 0.41
C ILE A 81 11.86 3.89 0.74
N CYS A 82 11.80 2.93 -0.17
CA CYS A 82 11.25 1.61 0.15
C CYS A 82 12.33 0.76 0.85
N ARG A 83 12.21 0.59 2.16
CA ARG A 83 13.09 -0.29 2.95
C ARG A 83 12.45 -1.67 3.07
N VAL A 84 12.74 -2.51 2.09
CA VAL A 84 12.28 -3.91 2.06
C VAL A 84 12.95 -4.70 3.18
N ASN A 85 12.14 -5.32 4.04
CA ASN A 85 12.57 -6.06 5.24
C ASN A 85 12.03 -7.50 5.29
N GLY A 86 11.67 -8.06 4.14
CA GLY A 86 11.16 -9.42 4.01
C GLY A 86 10.61 -9.69 2.61
N MET A 87 9.87 -10.78 2.44
CA MET A 87 9.21 -11.13 1.17
C MET A 87 8.41 -9.98 0.58
N ARG A 88 8.59 -9.75 -0.73
CA ARG A 88 7.91 -8.71 -1.52
C ARG A 88 7.39 -9.35 -2.80
N VAL A 89 6.07 -9.48 -2.95
CA VAL A 89 5.45 -10.32 -4.00
C VAL A 89 4.24 -9.62 -4.63
N ALA A 90 4.08 -9.74 -5.96
CA ALA A 90 2.94 -9.23 -6.73
C ALA A 90 2.61 -7.76 -6.41
N GLY A 91 1.43 -7.45 -5.87
CA GLY A 91 1.12 -6.07 -5.47
C GLY A 91 2.03 -5.48 -4.40
N GLY A 92 2.71 -6.32 -3.61
CA GLY A 92 3.79 -5.89 -2.73
C GLY A 92 5.02 -5.38 -3.49
N GLN A 93 5.26 -5.88 -4.71
CA GLN A 93 6.24 -5.31 -5.64
C GLN A 93 5.76 -3.96 -6.15
N GLU A 94 4.50 -3.83 -6.54
CA GLU A 94 3.95 -2.59 -7.10
C GLU A 94 4.04 -1.41 -6.11
N ILE A 95 3.72 -1.62 -4.83
CA ILE A 95 3.72 -0.55 -3.80
C ILE A 95 5.11 -0.21 -3.23
N GLY A 96 6.17 -0.89 -3.66
CA GLY A 96 7.53 -0.63 -3.18
C GLY A 96 8.47 -0.09 -4.26
N MET A 97 7.95 0.25 -5.43
CA MET A 97 8.70 0.91 -6.50
C MET A 97 8.92 2.37 -6.14
#